data_AF-A0A497LXR7-F1
#
_entry.id   AF-A0A497LXR7-F1
#
_cell.length_a   1.000
_cell.length_b   1.000
_cell.length_c   1.000
_cell.angle_alpha   90.00
_cell.angle_beta   90.00
_cell.angle_gamma   90.00
#
_symmetry.space_group_name_H-M   'P 1'
#
loop_
_entity.id
_entity.type
_entity.pdbx_description
1 polymer ?
#
loop_
_entity_poly.entity_id
_entity_poly.type
_entity_poly.pdbx_seq_one_letter_code
_entity_poly.pdbx_strand_id
1 'polypeptide(L)'
;MRVYFSPCGMGLGHVGRCVPIAKELEKRGAETFFSSYNEGLLFLKREKSNKVVEAPPVGIKVKPDGTIDFRRTAANPGPFVASYLIT
;
A
#
# COMPACT_ATOMS: atom_id res chain seq x y z
N MET A 1 -2.31 10.29 -21.40
CA MET A 1 -1.28 10.32 -20.33
C MET A 1 -1.32 9.00 -19.58
N ARG A 2 -0.18 8.48 -19.10
CA ARG A 2 -0.14 7.27 -18.26
C ARG A 2 0.23 7.66 -16.82
N VAL A 3 -0.52 7.16 -15.85
CA VAL A 3 -0.35 7.50 -14.43
C VAL A 3 -0.23 6.23 -13.60
N TYR A 4 0.84 6.13 -12.81
CA TYR A 4 1.10 5.00 -11.95
C TYR A 4 0.86 5.37 -10.48
N PHE A 5 0.04 4.58 -9.80
CA PHE A 5 -0.24 4.69 -8.38
C PHE A 5 0.40 3.51 -7.63
N SER A 6 1.25 3.82 -6.65
CA SER A 6 1.84 2.81 -5.75
C SER A 6 1.53 3.10 -4.28
N PRO A 7 0.25 3.11 -3.87
CA PRO A 7 -0.12 3.36 -2.48
C PRO A 7 0.38 2.23 -1.58
N CYS A 8 0.80 2.61 -0.37
CA CYS A 8 1.08 1.67 0.72
C CYS A 8 -0.12 0.74 0.94
N GLY A 9 0.16 -0.57 0.97
CA GLY A 9 -0.84 -1.63 1.10
C GLY A 9 -1.37 -1.83 2.52
N MET A 10 -0.72 -1.24 3.53
CA MET A 10 -1.09 -1.39 4.94
C MET A 10 -2.27 -0.48 5.28
N GLY A 11 -3.38 -1.12 5.69
CA GLY A 11 -4.66 -0.45 5.89
C GLY A 11 -5.25 0.11 4.60
N LEU A 12 -6.41 0.76 4.71
CA LEU A 12 -7.18 1.21 3.53
C LEU A 12 -7.08 2.72 3.26
N GLY A 13 -6.45 3.48 4.15
CA GLY A 13 -6.40 4.93 4.05
C GLY A 13 -5.64 5.43 2.82
N HIS A 14 -4.51 4.80 2.46
CA HIS A 14 -3.71 5.21 1.30
C HIS A 14 -4.45 4.92 -0.01
N VAL A 15 -4.83 3.66 -0.20
CA VAL A 15 -5.51 3.20 -1.41
C VAL A 15 -6.87 3.88 -1.62
N GLY A 16 -7.65 4.07 -0.56
CA GLY A 16 -8.97 4.69 -0.63
C GLY A 16 -8.96 6.15 -1.07
N ARG A 17 -7.86 6.87 -0.82
CA ARG A 17 -7.65 8.25 -1.31
C ARG A 17 -7.14 8.29 -2.75
N CYS A 18 -6.36 7.30 -3.19
CA CYS A 18 -5.83 7.25 -4.55
C CYS A 18 -6.88 6.86 -5.60
N VAL A 19 -7.77 5.93 -5.29
CA VAL A 19 -8.82 5.45 -6.23
C VAL A 19 -9.70 6.57 -6.80
N PRO A 20 -10.29 7.50 -6.01
CA PRO A 20 -11.10 8.58 -6.58
C PRO A 20 -10.31 9.52 -7.48
N ILE A 21 -9.03 9.77 -7.16
CA ILE A 21 -8.14 10.58 -8.00
C ILE A 21 -7.88 9.87 -9.34
N ALA A 22 -7.59 8.57 -9.32
CA ALA A 22 -7.40 7.79 -10.53
C ALA A 22 -8.67 7.78 -11.40
N LYS A 23 -9.85 7.54 -10.82
CA LYS A 23 -11.14 7.58 -11.52
C LYS A 23 -11.37 8.93 -12.20
N GLU A 24 -11.01 10.04 -11.55
CA GLU A 24 -11.15 11.38 -12.14
C GLU A 24 -10.15 11.62 -13.28
N LEU A 25 -8.91 11.14 -13.16
CA LEU A 25 -7.92 11.23 -14.24
C LEU A 25 -8.33 10.37 -15.46
N GLU A 26 -8.91 9.20 -15.23
CA GLU A 26 -9.41 8.32 -16.29
C GLU A 26 -10.53 8.99 -17.09
N LYS A 27 -11.47 9.69 -16.42
CA LYS A 27 -12.49 10.50 -17.10
C LYS A 27 -11.90 11.59 -18.00
N ARG A 28 -10.70 12.07 -17.69
CA ARG A 28 -9.95 13.06 -18.47
C ARG A 28 -9.04 12.43 -19.53
N GLY A 29 -9.18 11.12 -19.78
CA GLY A 29 -8.43 10.39 -20.81
C GLY A 29 -7.05 9.90 -20.38
N ALA A 30 -6.77 9.84 -19.07
CA ALA A 30 -5.57 9.18 -18.58
C ALA A 30 -5.76 7.65 -18.51
N GLU A 31 -4.68 6.91 -18.74
CA GLU A 31 -4.60 5.48 -18.44
C GLU A 31 -3.95 5.32 -17.06
N THR A 32 -4.63 4.66 -16.13
CA THR A 32 -4.09 4.43 -14.78
C THR A 32 -3.65 2.98 -14.59
N PHE A 33 -2.63 2.82 -13.76
CA PHE A 33 -2.07 1.53 -13.36
C PHE A 33 -1.79 1.56 -11.87
N PHE A 34 -2.08 0.46 -11.18
CA PHE A 34 -1.86 0.35 -9.74
C PHE A 34 -0.90 -0.78 -9.40
N SER A 35 -0.07 -0.54 -8.39
CA SER A 35 0.55 -1.61 -7.63
C SER A 35 0.35 -1.41 -6.14
N SER A 36 0.05 -2.48 -5.42
CA SER A 36 0.01 -2.44 -3.96
C SER A 36 0.23 -3.85 -3.41
N TYR A 37 0.12 -3.99 -2.10
CA TYR A 37 0.31 -5.25 -1.37
C TYR A 37 -0.74 -5.39 -0.28
N ASN A 38 -0.83 -6.57 0.35
CA ASN A 38 -1.72 -6.87 1.48
C ASN A 38 -3.17 -6.36 1.29
N GLU A 39 -3.70 -5.60 2.26
CA GLU A 39 -5.09 -5.13 2.27
C GLU A 39 -5.39 -4.18 1.11
N GLY A 40 -4.45 -3.30 0.77
CA GLY A 40 -4.56 -2.37 -0.35
C GLY A 40 -4.72 -3.09 -1.70
N LEU A 41 -3.98 -4.18 -1.91
CA LEU A 41 -4.12 -5.01 -3.12
C LEU A 41 -5.52 -5.65 -3.20
N LEU A 42 -6.00 -6.21 -2.09
CA LEU A 42 -7.33 -6.82 -2.03
C LEU A 42 -8.43 -5.79 -2.28
N PHE A 43 -8.27 -4.58 -1.73
CA PHE A 43 -9.18 -3.46 -1.98
C PHE A 43 -9.23 -3.08 -3.46
N LEU A 44 -8.08 -2.89 -4.11
CA LEU A 44 -8.01 -2.53 -5.54
C LEU A 44 -8.62 -3.60 -6.45
N LYS A 45 -8.38 -4.89 -6.14
CA LYS A 45 -8.99 -6.02 -6.86
C LYS A 45 -10.52 -5.99 -6.74
N ARG A 46 -11.07 -5.66 -5.55
CA ARG A 46 -12.52 -5.55 -5.33
C ARG A 46 -13.15 -4.31 -5.98
N GLU A 47 -12.45 -3.18 -5.96
CA GLU A 47 -12.87 -1.94 -6.64
C GLU A 47 -12.88 -2.07 -8.18
N LYS A 48 -12.44 -3.20 -8.73
CA LYS A 48 -12.26 -3.42 -10.17
C LYS A 48 -11.44 -2.31 -10.82
N SER A 49 -10.43 -1.81 -10.10
CA SER A 49 -9.52 -0.79 -10.62
C SER A 49 -8.80 -1.33 -11.85
N ASN A 50 -8.58 -0.48 -12.86
CA ASN A 50 -7.88 -0.86 -14.07
C ASN A 50 -6.43 -1.28 -13.72
N LYS A 51 -5.99 -2.42 -14.30
CA LYS A 51 -4.62 -2.95 -14.26
C LYS A 51 -3.94 -2.83 -12.88
N VAL A 52 -4.16 -3.83 -12.03
CA VAL A 52 -3.56 -3.93 -10.70
C VAL A 52 -2.50 -5.03 -10.69
N VAL A 53 -1.30 -4.72 -10.23
CA VAL A 53 -0.24 -5.72 -9.96
C VAL A 53 0.08 -5.81 -8.48
N GLU A 54 0.47 -7.00 -8.05
CA GLU A 54 0.97 -7.24 -6.72
C GLU A 54 2.41 -6.78 -6.60
N ALA A 55 2.68 -5.90 -5.64
CA ALA A 55 4.03 -5.49 -5.26
C ALA A 55 4.53 -6.35 -4.09
N PRO A 56 5.85 -6.50 -3.92
CA PRO A 56 6.41 -7.13 -2.72
C PRO A 56 5.91 -6.42 -1.46
N PRO A 57 5.41 -7.16 -0.44
CA PRO A 57 4.90 -6.55 0.77
C PRO A 57 6.04 -5.94 1.60
N VAL A 58 5.77 -4.77 2.20
CA VAL A 58 6.68 -4.09 3.12
C VAL A 58 6.06 -4.05 4.51
N GLY A 59 6.77 -4.60 5.50
CA GLY A 59 6.39 -4.55 6.92
C GLY A 59 6.88 -3.28 7.63
N ILE A 60 6.39 -3.08 8.85
CA ILE A 60 6.83 -2.02 9.77
C ILE A 60 7.19 -2.66 11.11
N LYS A 61 8.34 -2.28 11.66
CA LYS A 61 8.73 -2.63 13.03
C LYS A 61 8.30 -1.52 13.97
N VAL A 62 7.75 -1.90 15.12
CA VAL A 62 7.31 -0.99 16.17
C VAL A 62 8.10 -1.25 17.45
N LYS A 63 8.25 -0.21 18.27
CA LYS A 63 8.77 -0.29 19.63
C LYS A 63 7.67 -0.80 20.58
N PRO A 64 8.00 -1.17 21.83
CA PRO A 64 7.02 -1.60 22.82
C PRO A 64 5.91 -0.56 23.10
N ASP A 65 6.20 0.72 22.92
CA ASP A 65 5.24 1.83 23.06
C ASP A 65 4.34 2.02 21.82
N GLY A 66 4.48 1.17 20.80
CA GLY A 66 3.71 1.23 19.55
C GLY A 66 4.22 2.25 18.53
N THR A 67 5.26 3.04 18.85
CA THR A 67 5.86 3.96 17.89
C THR A 67 6.66 3.21 16.82
N ILE A 68 6.75 3.79 15.61
CA ILE A 68 7.49 3.18 14.50
C ILE A 68 8.99 3.19 14.80
N ASP A 69 9.62 2.02 14.71
CA ASP A 69 11.08 1.88 14.71
C ASP A 69 11.59 1.96 13.27
N PHE A 70 11.90 3.17 12.82
CA PHE A 70 12.42 3.41 11.46
C PHE A 70 13.74 2.69 11.21
N ARG A 71 14.63 2.60 12.21
CA ARG A 71 15.95 1.97 12.05
C ARG A 71 15.79 0.48 11.77
N ARG A 72 14.97 -0.21 12.57
CA ARG A 72 14.70 -1.64 12.36
C ARG A 72 13.87 -1.89 11.10
N THR A 73 12.91 -1.02 10.80
CA THR A 73 12.10 -1.11 9.57
C THR A 73 12.98 -0.98 8.32
N ALA A 74 13.95 -0.05 8.30
CA ALA A 74 14.86 0.12 7.18
C ALA A 74 15.85 -1.06 7.03
N ALA A 75 16.35 -1.59 8.15
CA ALA A 75 17.29 -2.71 8.14
C ALA A 75 16.64 -4.04 7.76
N ASN A 76 15.46 -4.32 8.32
CA ASN A 76 14.66 -5.50 8.01
C ASN A 76 13.18 -5.25 8.36
N PRO A 77 12.37 -4.79 7.39
CA PRO A 77 10.95 -4.51 7.62
C PRO A 77 10.15 -5.78 7.97
N GLY A 78 10.69 -6.95 7.62
CA GLY A 78 10.06 -8.27 7.78
C GLY A 78 8.88 -8.50 6.83
N PRO A 79 8.46 -9.77 6.65
CA PRO A 79 7.12 -10.06 6.14
C PRO A 79 6.09 -9.61 7.18
N PHE A 80 4.88 -9.27 6.75
CA PHE A 80 3.83 -8.70 7.60
C PHE A 80 3.42 -9.67 8.73
N VAL A 81 4.09 -9.57 9.86
CA VAL A 81 3.68 -10.13 11.15
C VAL A 81 4.01 -9.05 12.16
N ALA A 82 2.98 -8.43 12.76
CA ALA A 82 3.14 -7.57 13.93
C ALA A 82 3.66 -8.44 15.08
N SER A 83 4.97 -8.67 15.09
CA SER A 83 5.66 -9.45 16.11
C SER A 83 6.17 -8.46 17.13
N TYR A 84 5.50 -8.38 18.27
CA TYR A 84 6.04 -7.72 19.46
C TYR A 84 7.34 -8.44 19.84
N LEU A 85 8.46 -7.74 19.81
CA LEU A 85 9.68 -8.22 20.45
C LEU A 85 9.59 -7.80 21.92
N ILE A 86 9.09 -8.71 22.76
CA ILE A 86 9.25 -8.60 24.21
C ILE A 86 10.74 -8.84 24.46
N THR A 87 11.48 -7.76 24.69
CA THR A 87 12.88 -7.82 25.16
C THR A 87 12.92 -7.22 26.54
#